data_AF-A0A0Q8NBD6-F1
#
_entry.id   AF-A0A0Q8NBD6-F1
#
_cell.length_a   1.000
_cell.length_b   1.000
_cell.length_c   1.000
_cell.angle_alpha   90.00
_cell.angle_beta   90.00
_cell.angle_gamma   90.00
#
_symmetry.space_group_name_H-M   'P 1'
#
loop_
_entity.id
_entity.type
_entity.pdbx_description
1 polymer ?
#
loop_
_entity_poly.entity_id
_entity_poly.type
_entity_poly.pdbx_seq_one_letter_code
_entity_poly.pdbx_strand_id
1 'polypeptide(L)'
;MGWKISATFIKDAGNLEINDDLIKSLGFKDFEYIEKTNFNENPEIGELYVSKYNNHLLIANADLIWEFTKPNISKTEKTFIEKFPNTEIYSLSLGGGTYFSLIENGKKIRLREVGDEIYQDVGELISEEIYLKSENLFDEDELEFMKNELTEEEFEQQLQSNLAYETAFELTKRFFGKRYDELEIKDYEFESLKYRNFLIDNVQDYGIKAEMQFEK
;
A
#
# COMPACT_ATOMS: atom_id res chain seq x y z
N MET A 1 0.16 -5.18 -19.78
CA MET A 1 -0.68 -4.48 -18.78
C MET A 1 0.15 -4.43 -17.52
N GLY A 2 0.46 -3.23 -17.00
CA GLY A 2 1.24 -3.13 -15.75
C GLY A 2 0.33 -3.45 -14.56
N TRP A 3 0.82 -4.24 -13.62
CA TRP A 3 0.14 -4.48 -12.36
C TRP A 3 0.06 -3.17 -11.57
N LYS A 4 -1.14 -2.82 -11.10
CA LYS A 4 -1.38 -1.60 -10.32
C LYS A 4 -2.24 -1.93 -9.11
N ILE A 5 -1.69 -1.72 -7.92
CA ILE A 5 -2.41 -1.83 -6.67
C ILE A 5 -1.89 -0.76 -5.72
N SER A 6 -2.82 0.00 -5.13
CA SER A 6 -2.52 0.93 -4.05
C SER A 6 -3.53 0.71 -2.94
N ALA A 7 -3.08 0.08 -1.86
CA ALA A 7 -3.98 -0.31 -0.78
C ALA A 7 -3.25 -0.39 0.56
N THR A 8 -4.00 -0.09 1.61
CA THR A 8 -3.65 -0.39 2.98
C THR A 8 -4.42 -1.62 3.44
N PHE A 9 -3.69 -2.61 3.93
CA PHE A 9 -4.16 -3.88 4.41
C PHE A 9 -4.03 -3.93 5.94
N ILE A 10 -5.09 -4.38 6.60
CA ILE A 10 -5.11 -4.68 8.02
C ILE A 10 -5.24 -6.18 8.18
N LYS A 11 -4.20 -6.81 8.71
CA LYS A 11 -4.15 -8.24 8.92
C LYS A 11 -5.10 -8.66 10.04
N ASP A 12 -5.75 -9.80 9.85
CA ASP A 12 -6.67 -10.40 10.82
C ASP A 12 -7.63 -9.42 11.53
N ALA A 13 -8.27 -8.54 10.75
CA ALA A 13 -9.19 -7.52 11.24
C ALA A 13 -10.49 -8.11 11.85
N GLY A 14 -10.70 -9.43 11.74
CA GLY A 14 -11.77 -10.15 12.41
C GLY A 14 -13.14 -9.96 11.75
N ASN A 15 -14.19 -10.28 12.52
CA ASN A 15 -15.59 -10.18 12.09
C ASN A 15 -16.15 -8.76 12.20
N LEU A 16 -15.41 -7.75 11.73
CA LEU A 16 -15.85 -6.34 11.75
C LEU A 16 -16.96 -6.09 10.71
N GLU A 17 -17.93 -5.20 10.91
CA GLU A 17 -18.85 -4.84 9.82
C GLU A 17 -18.30 -3.61 9.08
N ILE A 18 -18.25 -3.63 7.74
CA ILE A 18 -17.90 -2.42 6.98
C ILE A 18 -19.16 -1.57 6.89
N ASN A 19 -19.15 -0.44 7.60
CA ASN A 19 -20.25 0.51 7.67
C ASN A 19 -19.70 1.93 7.88
N ASP A 20 -20.56 2.94 7.80
CA ASP A 20 -20.19 4.35 7.91
C ASP A 20 -19.48 4.68 9.23
N ASP A 21 -19.84 4.00 10.32
CA ASP A 21 -19.20 4.19 11.63
C ASP A 21 -17.75 3.71 11.62
N LEU A 22 -17.47 2.58 10.96
CA LEU A 22 -16.10 2.14 10.73
C LEU A 22 -15.34 3.19 9.92
N ILE A 23 -15.89 3.62 8.78
CA ILE A 23 -15.24 4.57 7.86
C ILE A 23 -14.88 5.87 8.59
N LYS A 24 -15.83 6.44 9.33
CA LYS A 24 -15.60 7.63 10.16
C LYS A 24 -14.57 7.38 11.26
N SER A 25 -14.61 6.22 11.92
CA SER A 25 -13.64 5.87 12.96
C SER A 25 -12.20 5.71 12.44
N LEU A 26 -12.02 5.51 11.14
CA LEU A 26 -10.71 5.46 10.48
C LEU A 26 -10.23 6.84 10.00
N GLY A 27 -11.00 7.90 10.25
CA GLY A 27 -10.65 9.28 9.90
C GLY A 27 -11.21 9.78 8.56
N PHE A 28 -11.89 8.92 7.79
CA PHE A 28 -12.52 9.30 6.52
C PHE A 28 -13.82 10.06 6.76
N LYS A 29 -13.71 11.38 6.89
CA LYS A 29 -14.86 12.29 7.02
C LYS A 29 -15.45 12.65 5.65
N ASP A 30 -16.76 12.88 5.66
CA ASP A 30 -17.54 13.29 4.47
C ASP A 30 -17.49 12.30 3.30
N PHE A 31 -17.09 11.06 3.56
CA PHE A 31 -17.22 9.95 2.63
C PHE A 31 -18.61 9.32 2.76
N GLU A 32 -19.37 9.36 1.68
CA GLU A 32 -20.70 8.79 1.59
C GLU A 32 -20.66 7.48 0.78
N TYR A 33 -21.39 6.46 1.24
CA TYR A 33 -21.54 5.21 0.50
C TYR A 33 -22.28 5.46 -0.81
N ILE A 34 -21.74 4.92 -1.91
CA ILE A 34 -22.32 5.05 -3.26
C ILE A 34 -22.91 3.72 -3.69
N GLU A 35 -22.07 2.70 -3.81
CA GLU A 35 -22.44 1.40 -4.37
C GLU A 35 -21.44 0.31 -3.99
N LYS A 36 -21.76 -0.91 -4.41
CA LYS A 36 -20.81 -2.02 -4.42
C LYS A 36 -20.01 -1.96 -5.72
N THR A 37 -18.71 -2.20 -5.61
CA THR A 37 -17.77 -2.30 -6.74
C THR A 37 -16.88 -3.53 -6.55
N ASN A 38 -15.93 -3.75 -7.44
CA ASN A 38 -14.91 -4.78 -7.34
C ASN A 38 -13.58 -4.18 -6.87
N PHE A 39 -12.80 -4.95 -6.13
CA PHE A 39 -11.48 -4.49 -5.64
C PHE A 39 -10.47 -4.17 -6.74
N ASN A 40 -10.60 -4.81 -7.90
CA ASN A 40 -9.72 -4.56 -9.05
C ASN A 40 -9.93 -3.18 -9.70
N GLU A 41 -11.01 -2.49 -9.36
CA GLU A 41 -11.23 -1.10 -9.75
C GLU A 41 -10.39 -0.22 -8.82
N ASN A 42 -9.45 0.54 -9.40
CA ASN A 42 -8.68 1.51 -8.62
C ASN A 42 -9.58 2.71 -8.28
N PRO A 43 -9.57 3.20 -7.02
CA PRO A 43 -10.36 4.37 -6.65
C PRO A 43 -9.92 5.60 -7.44
N GLU A 44 -10.88 6.38 -7.93
CA GLU A 44 -10.61 7.70 -8.50
C GLU A 44 -10.30 8.74 -7.40
N ILE A 45 -10.05 9.99 -7.82
CA ILE A 45 -9.83 11.09 -6.90
C ILE A 45 -11.06 11.27 -5.99
N GLY A 46 -10.80 11.30 -4.68
CA GLY A 46 -11.76 11.41 -3.60
C GLY A 46 -12.70 10.20 -3.46
N GLU A 47 -12.32 9.06 -4.02
CA GLU A 47 -12.96 7.78 -3.78
C GLU A 47 -12.22 6.96 -2.71
N LEU A 48 -12.98 6.09 -2.04
CA LEU A 48 -12.48 5.18 -1.01
C LEU A 48 -13.16 3.83 -1.20
N TYR A 49 -12.38 2.80 -1.47
CA TYR A 49 -12.91 1.44 -1.63
C TYR A 49 -12.48 0.61 -0.42
N VAL A 50 -13.44 -0.02 0.25
CA VAL A 50 -13.20 -0.81 1.47
C VAL A 50 -13.75 -2.22 1.29
N SER A 51 -12.89 -3.21 1.54
CA SER A 51 -13.17 -4.60 1.20
C SER A 51 -12.74 -5.53 2.31
N LYS A 52 -13.36 -6.70 2.37
CA LYS A 52 -12.93 -7.79 3.22
C LYS A 52 -12.48 -8.97 2.38
N TYR A 53 -11.33 -9.52 2.72
CA TYR A 53 -10.81 -10.70 2.06
C TYR A 53 -10.02 -11.56 3.05
N ASN A 54 -10.37 -12.84 3.19
CA ASN A 54 -9.69 -13.79 4.09
C ASN A 54 -9.39 -13.25 5.50
N ASN A 55 -10.38 -12.66 6.17
CA ASN A 55 -10.25 -12.04 7.50
C ASN A 55 -9.38 -10.76 7.55
N HIS A 56 -8.91 -10.27 6.40
CA HIS A 56 -8.21 -9.00 6.26
C HIS A 56 -9.17 -7.88 5.85
N LEU A 57 -8.85 -6.65 6.25
CA LEU A 57 -9.50 -5.44 5.76
C LEU A 57 -8.58 -4.77 4.75
N LEU A 58 -9.11 -4.43 3.58
CA LEU A 58 -8.39 -3.75 2.52
C LEU A 58 -9.02 -2.39 2.30
N ILE A 59 -8.19 -1.35 2.25
CA ILE A 59 -8.61 0.04 2.11
C ILE A 59 -7.79 0.67 0.99
N ALA A 60 -8.44 0.94 -0.14
CA ALA A 60 -7.83 1.64 -1.27
C ALA A 60 -8.30 3.09 -1.28
N ASN A 61 -7.36 4.01 -1.09
CA ASN A 61 -7.57 5.45 -1.19
C ASN A 61 -6.22 6.15 -1.39
N ALA A 62 -6.17 7.16 -2.25
CA ALA A 62 -4.93 7.80 -2.64
C ALA A 62 -4.26 8.61 -1.50
N ASP A 63 -5.02 9.12 -0.53
CA ASP A 63 -4.46 9.88 0.61
C ASP A 63 -3.61 9.01 1.53
N LEU A 64 -3.95 7.72 1.63
CA LEU A 64 -3.20 6.81 2.50
C LEU A 64 -1.74 6.67 2.06
N ILE A 65 -1.45 6.80 0.77
CA ILE A 65 -0.08 6.80 0.26
C ILE A 65 0.75 7.87 0.96
N TRP A 66 0.28 9.12 0.90
CA TRP A 66 0.95 10.27 1.48
C TRP A 66 1.11 10.20 3.00
N GLU A 67 0.16 9.56 3.67
CA GLU A 67 0.20 9.41 5.12
C GLU A 67 1.17 8.31 5.57
N PHE A 68 1.26 7.21 4.82
CA PHE A 68 2.07 6.06 5.17
C PHE A 68 3.53 6.16 4.71
N THR A 69 3.85 7.03 3.74
CA THR A 69 5.24 7.32 3.31
C THR A 69 6.00 8.26 4.26
N LYS A 70 5.37 8.78 5.32
CA LYS A 70 6.05 9.61 6.33
C LYS A 70 6.95 8.73 7.22
N PRO A 71 8.21 9.11 7.52
CA PRO A 71 9.11 8.27 8.32
C PRO A 71 8.65 8.10 9.78
N ASN A 72 7.92 9.08 10.32
CA ASN A 72 7.33 9.02 11.64
C ASN A 72 5.84 8.64 11.55
N ILE A 73 5.33 7.97 12.59
CA ILE A 73 3.90 7.65 12.72
C ILE A 73 3.03 8.92 12.59
N SER A 74 2.28 9.00 11.51
CA SER A 74 1.36 10.09 11.19
C SER A 74 0.10 10.06 12.07
N LYS A 75 -0.73 11.10 12.02
CA LYS A 75 -2.02 11.09 12.75
C LYS A 75 -2.96 10.02 12.20
N THR A 76 -3.01 9.88 10.88
CA THR A 76 -3.76 8.82 10.19
C THR A 76 -3.29 7.45 10.63
N GLU A 77 -1.98 7.22 10.66
CA GLU A 77 -1.42 5.94 11.12
C GLU A 77 -1.78 5.67 12.59
N LYS A 78 -1.79 6.69 13.46
CA LYS A 78 -2.25 6.52 14.86
C LYS A 78 -3.69 6.06 14.95
N THR A 79 -4.60 6.62 14.15
CA THR A 79 -6.01 6.21 14.16
C THR A 79 -6.16 4.75 13.73
N PHE A 80 -5.41 4.33 12.73
CA PHE A 80 -5.36 2.94 12.29
C PHE A 80 -4.80 2.02 13.39
N ILE A 81 -3.70 2.41 14.04
CA ILE A 81 -3.09 1.68 15.17
C ILE A 81 -4.06 1.60 16.36
N GLU A 82 -4.72 2.69 16.73
CA GLU A 82 -5.66 2.72 17.87
C GLU A 82 -6.85 1.81 17.61
N LYS A 83 -7.34 1.75 16.36
CA LYS A 83 -8.41 0.84 15.95
C LYS A 83 -7.95 -0.62 15.92
N PHE A 84 -6.71 -0.88 15.49
CA PHE A 84 -6.16 -2.21 15.28
C PHE A 84 -4.79 -2.42 15.98
N PRO A 85 -4.72 -2.34 17.32
CA PRO A 85 -3.46 -2.14 18.06
C PRO A 85 -2.50 -3.32 18.04
N ASN A 86 -3.02 -4.54 17.84
CA ASN A 86 -2.24 -5.78 17.86
C ASN A 86 -2.19 -6.44 16.48
N THR A 87 -2.47 -5.68 15.42
CA THR A 87 -2.45 -6.19 14.05
C THR A 87 -1.28 -5.62 13.28
N GLU A 88 -0.88 -6.36 12.26
CA GLU A 88 0.03 -5.88 11.24
C GLU A 88 -0.77 -4.99 10.27
N ILE A 89 -0.31 -3.76 10.10
CA ILE A 89 -0.88 -2.79 9.16
C ILE A 89 0.16 -2.58 8.08
N TYR A 90 -0.25 -2.85 6.85
CA TYR A 90 0.60 -2.80 5.69
C TYR A 90 0.03 -1.82 4.68
N SER A 91 0.85 -0.95 4.11
CA SER A 91 0.42 -0.07 3.02
C SER A 91 1.41 -0.19 1.88
N LEU A 92 0.93 -0.38 0.65
CA LEU A 92 1.77 -0.40 -0.54
C LEU A 92 1.17 0.40 -1.69
N SER A 93 2.04 0.74 -2.63
CA SER A 93 1.68 1.08 -4.00
C SER A 93 2.63 0.36 -4.96
N LEU A 94 2.06 -0.28 -5.98
CA LEU A 94 2.75 -0.85 -7.14
C LEU A 94 2.20 -0.16 -8.39
N GLY A 95 3.07 0.38 -9.25
CA GLY A 95 2.66 1.07 -10.48
C GLY A 95 3.65 2.15 -10.93
N GLY A 96 3.29 3.43 -10.77
CA GLY A 96 4.12 4.57 -11.19
C GLY A 96 5.16 5.03 -10.17
N GLY A 97 5.05 4.55 -8.94
CA GLY A 97 5.99 4.73 -7.84
C GLY A 97 5.76 3.60 -6.85
N THR A 98 6.86 3.07 -6.31
CA THR A 98 6.79 1.89 -5.45
C THR A 98 7.09 2.30 -4.03
N TYR A 99 6.15 2.05 -3.14
CA TYR A 99 6.47 2.12 -1.72
C TYR A 99 5.81 0.98 -0.99
N PHE A 100 6.35 0.69 0.18
CA PHE A 100 5.68 -0.09 1.17
C PHE A 100 6.00 0.41 2.58
N SER A 101 5.03 0.32 3.47
CA SER A 101 5.12 0.70 4.88
C SER A 101 4.51 -0.40 5.72
N LEU A 102 5.25 -0.85 6.74
CA LEU A 102 4.88 -1.93 7.64
C LEU A 102 4.86 -1.38 9.06
N ILE A 103 3.70 -1.51 9.69
CA ILE A 103 3.48 -1.19 11.09
C ILE A 103 3.09 -2.48 11.80
N GLU A 104 3.81 -2.78 12.87
CA GLU A 104 3.56 -3.94 13.71
C GLU A 104 3.58 -3.52 15.18
N ASN A 105 2.59 -3.97 15.96
CA ASN A 105 2.47 -3.65 17.39
C ASN A 105 2.57 -2.14 17.67
N GLY A 106 1.92 -1.33 16.82
CA GLY A 106 1.88 0.14 16.92
C GLY A 106 3.18 0.85 16.57
N LYS A 107 4.17 0.17 15.97
CA LYS A 107 5.45 0.76 15.55
C LYS A 107 5.66 0.55 14.06
N LYS A 108 6.12 1.59 13.36
CA LYS A 108 6.62 1.46 11.99
C LYS A 108 7.94 0.71 12.03
N ILE A 109 7.94 -0.51 11.52
CA ILE A 109 9.11 -1.39 11.52
C ILE A 109 9.92 -1.28 10.24
N ARG A 110 9.26 -0.92 9.13
CA ARG A 110 9.89 -0.78 7.83
C ARG A 110 9.11 0.21 6.96
N LEU A 111 9.81 1.10 6.28
CA LEU A 111 9.28 1.96 5.23
C LEU A 111 10.33 2.04 4.13
N ARG A 112 9.88 1.81 2.90
CA ARG A 112 10.70 1.97 1.72
C ARG A 112 9.89 2.65 0.62
N GLU A 113 10.42 3.70 0.04
CA GLU A 113 9.81 4.44 -1.08
C GLU A 113 10.87 4.67 -2.15
N VAL A 114 10.58 4.21 -3.36
CA VAL A 114 11.49 4.25 -4.50
C VAL A 114 10.74 4.71 -5.74
N GLY A 115 11.35 5.64 -6.47
CA GLY A 115 10.97 6.00 -7.83
C GLY A 115 12.23 6.13 -8.67
N ASP A 116 12.49 7.32 -9.22
CA ASP A 116 13.74 7.56 -9.93
C ASP A 116 14.95 7.45 -9.00
N GLU A 117 14.78 7.69 -7.69
CA GLU A 117 15.77 7.51 -6.63
C GLU A 117 15.12 6.85 -5.40
N ILE A 118 15.95 6.49 -4.40
CA ILE A 118 15.46 6.03 -3.10
C ILE A 118 15.05 7.26 -2.29
N TYR A 119 13.75 7.48 -2.14
CA TYR A 119 13.21 8.63 -1.38
C TYR A 119 13.18 8.35 0.13
N GLN A 120 12.86 7.11 0.53
CA GLN A 120 12.81 6.69 1.93
C GLN A 120 13.36 5.27 2.09
N ASP A 121 14.18 5.07 3.11
CA ASP A 121 14.67 3.76 3.54
C ASP A 121 14.85 3.75 5.07
N VAL A 122 13.83 3.26 5.78
CA VAL A 122 13.73 3.36 7.24
C VAL A 122 13.39 2.00 7.84
N GLY A 123 14.09 1.62 8.91
CA GLY A 123 13.87 0.38 9.64
C GLY A 123 14.77 -0.76 9.17
N GLU A 124 14.69 -1.90 9.86
CA GLU A 124 15.50 -3.08 9.55
C GLU A 124 14.92 -3.87 8.38
N LEU A 125 15.79 -4.56 7.62
CA LEU A 125 15.36 -5.42 6.52
C LEU A 125 14.41 -6.51 7.02
N ILE A 126 13.32 -6.69 6.29
CA ILE A 126 12.33 -7.73 6.59
C ILE A 126 12.69 -9.06 5.91
N SER A 127 11.99 -10.14 6.29
CA SER A 127 12.21 -11.48 5.72
C SER A 127 12.11 -11.52 4.20
N GLU A 128 11.17 -10.77 3.62
CA GLU A 128 10.93 -10.69 2.18
C GLU A 128 12.12 -10.06 1.46
N GLU A 129 12.68 -8.98 2.02
CA GLU A 129 13.89 -8.34 1.48
C GLU A 129 15.11 -9.26 1.60
N ILE A 130 15.27 -9.95 2.73
CA ILE A 130 16.41 -10.85 2.97
C ILE A 130 16.35 -12.09 2.05
N TYR A 131 15.15 -12.56 1.74
CA TYR A 131 14.94 -13.71 0.85
C TYR A 131 15.26 -13.37 -0.62
N LEU A 132 14.95 -12.16 -1.05
CA LEU A 132 15.20 -11.66 -2.40
C LEU A 132 16.69 -11.34 -2.61
N LYS A 133 17.46 -12.35 -3.04
CA LYS A 133 18.85 -12.16 -3.46
C LYS A 133 18.91 -11.45 -4.82
N SER A 134 19.95 -10.66 -5.04
CA SER A 134 20.21 -9.97 -6.32
C SER A 134 20.24 -10.92 -7.53
N GLU A 135 20.77 -12.13 -7.34
CA GLU A 135 20.81 -13.21 -8.34
C GLU A 135 19.42 -13.72 -8.75
N ASN A 136 18.37 -13.43 -7.97
CA ASN A 136 16.98 -13.78 -8.26
C ASN A 136 16.18 -12.60 -8.85
N LEU A 137 16.74 -11.39 -8.89
CA LEU A 137 16.03 -10.18 -9.31
C LEU A 137 16.13 -9.92 -10.82
N PHE A 138 17.12 -10.51 -11.46
CA PHE A 138 17.46 -10.31 -12.86
C PHE A 138 17.95 -11.62 -13.44
N ASP A 139 17.66 -11.88 -14.71
CA ASP A 139 18.28 -12.98 -15.41
C ASP A 139 19.76 -12.69 -15.74
N GLU A 140 20.50 -13.72 -16.17
CA GLU A 140 21.94 -13.59 -16.46
C GLU A 140 22.21 -12.57 -17.60
N ASP A 141 21.34 -12.54 -18.61
CA ASP A 141 21.48 -11.67 -19.77
C ASP A 141 21.21 -10.20 -19.39
N GLU A 142 20.19 -9.94 -18.57
CA GLU A 142 19.87 -8.63 -18.00
C GLU A 142 21.00 -8.12 -17.11
N LEU A 143 21.55 -8.97 -16.24
CA LEU A 143 22.69 -8.61 -15.38
C LEU A 143 23.93 -8.26 -16.21
N GLU A 144 24.23 -9.04 -17.25
CA GLU A 144 25.36 -8.77 -18.12
C GLU A 144 25.16 -7.46 -18.90
N PHE A 145 23.97 -7.23 -19.44
CA PHE A 145 23.62 -5.97 -20.10
C PHE A 145 23.79 -4.78 -19.16
N MET A 146 23.21 -4.84 -17.95
CA MET A 146 23.28 -3.77 -16.97
C MET A 146 24.73 -3.46 -16.54
N LYS A 147 25.56 -4.49 -16.34
CA LYS A 147 26.98 -4.29 -15.99
C LYS A 147 27.82 -3.66 -17.10
N ASN A 148 27.43 -3.85 -18.36
CA ASN A 148 28.15 -3.32 -19.51
C ASN A 148 27.70 -1.90 -19.87
N GLU A 149 26.43 -1.56 -19.67
CA GLU A 149 25.82 -0.30 -20.13
C GLU A 149 25.63 0.74 -19.02
N LEU A 150 25.55 0.33 -17.74
CA LEU A 150 25.32 1.23 -16.62
C LEU A 150 26.62 1.55 -15.86
N THR A 151 26.67 2.73 -15.27
CA THR A 151 27.64 3.03 -14.22
C THR A 151 27.35 2.21 -12.95
N GLU A 152 28.33 2.11 -12.05
CA GLU A 152 28.15 1.41 -10.77
C GLU A 152 27.00 2.00 -9.92
N GLU A 153 26.83 3.32 -9.95
CA GLU A 153 25.75 4.04 -9.26
C GLU A 153 24.38 3.71 -9.87
N GLU A 154 24.25 3.77 -11.19
CA GLU A 154 23.01 3.43 -11.90
C GLU A 154 22.65 1.94 -11.73
N PHE A 155 23.65 1.06 -11.73
CA PHE A 155 23.45 -0.37 -11.47
C PHE A 155 22.87 -0.60 -10.07
N GLU A 156 23.48 0.01 -9.05
CA GLU A 156 23.02 -0.11 -7.66
C GLU A 156 21.61 0.47 -7.50
N GLN A 157 21.31 1.61 -8.12
CA GLN A 157 19.99 2.22 -8.10
C GLN A 157 18.91 1.33 -8.74
N GLN A 158 19.23 0.72 -9.88
CA GLN A 158 18.32 -0.23 -10.55
C GLN A 158 18.10 -1.48 -9.69
N LEU A 159 19.16 -2.00 -9.07
CA LEU A 159 19.09 -3.13 -8.14
C LEU A 159 18.18 -2.82 -6.95
N GLN A 160 18.36 -1.67 -6.31
CA GLN A 160 17.55 -1.26 -5.15
C GLN A 160 16.09 -0.97 -5.53
N SER A 161 15.85 -0.48 -6.74
CA SER A 161 14.49 -0.25 -7.26
C SER A 161 13.76 -1.56 -7.53
N ASN A 162 14.43 -2.52 -8.19
CA ASN A 162 13.85 -3.84 -8.42
C ASN A 162 13.66 -4.62 -7.13
N LEU A 163 14.59 -4.52 -6.17
CA LEU A 163 14.42 -5.13 -4.86
C LEU A 163 13.17 -4.58 -4.15
N ALA A 164 12.93 -3.27 -4.18
CA ALA A 164 11.72 -2.68 -3.59
C ALA A 164 10.44 -3.17 -4.27
N TYR A 165 10.45 -3.24 -5.60
CA TYR A 165 9.33 -3.72 -6.41
C TYR A 165 8.99 -5.18 -6.12
N GLU A 166 9.99 -6.05 -6.17
CA GLU A 166 9.85 -7.48 -5.86
C GLU A 166 9.43 -7.71 -4.40
N THR A 167 9.96 -6.92 -3.47
CA THR A 167 9.57 -6.99 -2.06
C THR A 167 8.09 -6.64 -1.88
N ALA A 168 7.60 -5.59 -2.54
CA ALA A 168 6.20 -5.21 -2.48
C ALA A 168 5.28 -6.32 -3.04
N PHE A 169 5.68 -7.03 -4.10
CA PHE A 169 4.97 -8.23 -4.56
C PHE A 169 5.05 -9.38 -3.55
N GLU A 170 6.21 -9.69 -3.00
CA GLU A 170 6.35 -10.75 -1.99
C GLU A 170 5.48 -10.50 -0.77
N LEU A 171 5.39 -9.25 -0.31
CA LEU A 171 4.55 -8.86 0.82
C LEU A 171 3.06 -9.13 0.58
N THR A 172 2.60 -9.07 -0.66
CA THR A 172 1.20 -9.38 -0.98
C THR A 172 0.81 -10.84 -0.67
N LYS A 173 1.80 -11.76 -0.59
CA LYS A 173 1.57 -13.16 -0.14
C LYS A 173 0.98 -13.23 1.25
N ARG A 174 1.31 -12.27 2.14
CA ARG A 174 0.77 -12.22 3.50
C ARG A 174 -0.75 -12.08 3.55
N PHE A 175 -1.37 -11.57 2.48
CA PHE A 175 -2.80 -11.31 2.39
C PHE A 175 -3.52 -12.21 1.39
N PHE A 176 -2.92 -12.42 0.21
CA PHE A 176 -3.53 -13.22 -0.85
C PHE A 176 -3.09 -14.69 -0.84
N GLY A 177 -2.05 -15.03 -0.08
CA GLY A 177 -1.41 -16.35 -0.11
C GLY A 177 -0.52 -16.58 -1.34
N LYS A 178 -0.45 -15.62 -2.26
CA LYS A 178 0.35 -15.60 -3.49
C LYS A 178 0.78 -14.16 -3.80
N ARG A 179 1.74 -13.98 -4.71
CA ARG A 179 2.09 -12.63 -5.16
C ARG A 179 0.97 -12.04 -6.00
N TYR A 180 0.84 -10.71 -5.98
CA TYR A 180 -0.19 -10.01 -6.74
C TYR A 180 -0.08 -10.21 -8.26
N ASP A 181 1.14 -10.32 -8.79
CA ASP A 181 1.44 -10.63 -10.19
C ASP A 181 1.22 -12.10 -10.58
N GLU A 182 1.00 -12.98 -9.60
CA GLU A 182 0.63 -14.39 -9.80
C GLU A 182 -0.89 -14.61 -9.72
N LEU A 183 -1.66 -13.59 -9.35
CA LEU A 183 -3.11 -13.73 -9.19
C LEU A 183 -3.81 -13.74 -10.55
N GLU A 184 -4.77 -14.64 -10.69
CA GLU A 184 -5.76 -14.56 -11.77
C GLU A 184 -6.92 -13.66 -11.35
N ILE A 185 -7.66 -13.11 -12.31
CA ILE A 185 -8.83 -12.24 -12.04
C ILE A 185 -9.77 -12.84 -10.99
N LYS A 186 -10.06 -14.15 -11.09
CA LYS A 186 -10.91 -14.90 -10.15
C LYS A 186 -10.41 -14.88 -8.70
N ASP A 187 -9.10 -14.69 -8.49
CA ASP A 187 -8.48 -14.70 -7.16
C ASP A 187 -8.71 -13.38 -6.41
N TYR A 188 -9.08 -12.31 -7.11
CA TYR A 188 -9.37 -10.99 -6.53
C TYR A 188 -10.69 -10.37 -7.03
N GLU A 189 -11.59 -11.19 -7.57
CA GLU A 189 -13.01 -10.85 -7.80
C GLU A 189 -13.79 -10.92 -6.47
N PHE A 190 -13.47 -10.03 -5.54
CA PHE A 190 -14.25 -9.84 -4.33
C PHE A 190 -14.88 -8.44 -4.28
N GLU A 191 -16.02 -8.39 -3.59
CA GLU A 191 -16.83 -7.19 -3.45
C GLU A 191 -16.16 -6.16 -2.53
N SER A 192 -16.21 -4.91 -2.98
CA SER A 192 -15.77 -3.72 -2.26
C SER A 192 -16.94 -2.78 -2.08
N LEU A 193 -16.97 -2.06 -0.96
CA LEU A 193 -17.89 -0.94 -0.79
C LEU A 193 -17.22 0.35 -1.25
N LYS A 194 -17.85 1.03 -2.20
CA LYS A 194 -17.40 2.31 -2.75
C LYS A 194 -17.99 3.48 -1.98
N TYR A 195 -17.11 4.36 -1.54
CA TYR A 195 -17.44 5.63 -0.92
C TYR A 195 -16.86 6.80 -1.73
N ARG A 196 -17.50 7.96 -1.68
CA ARG A 196 -17.02 9.20 -2.33
C ARG A 196 -17.10 10.38 -1.37
N ASN A 197 -16.06 11.20 -1.34
CA ASN A 197 -16.09 12.52 -0.73
C ASN A 197 -16.22 13.61 -1.80
N PHE A 198 -17.43 14.13 -1.98
CA PHE A 198 -17.76 15.13 -3.01
C PHE A 198 -17.11 16.51 -2.81
N LEU A 199 -16.37 16.72 -1.72
CA LEU A 199 -15.60 17.96 -1.50
C LEU A 199 -14.20 17.90 -2.12
N ILE A 200 -13.77 16.71 -2.57
CA ILE A 200 -12.47 16.45 -3.19
C ILE A 200 -12.68 16.29 -4.69
N ASP A 201 -12.32 17.32 -5.45
CA ASP A 201 -12.47 17.35 -6.91
C ASP A 201 -11.13 17.14 -7.62
N ASN A 202 -10.01 17.53 -7.00
CA ASN A 202 -8.68 17.43 -7.60
C ASN A 202 -7.64 16.91 -6.60
N VAL A 203 -6.48 16.46 -7.11
CA VAL A 203 -5.38 15.96 -6.27
C VAL A 203 -4.89 17.02 -5.28
N GLN A 204 -4.96 18.31 -5.63
CA GLN A 204 -4.52 19.39 -4.74
C GLN A 204 -5.47 19.63 -3.56
N ASP A 205 -6.69 19.10 -3.61
CA ASP A 205 -7.64 19.16 -2.49
C ASP A 205 -7.27 18.15 -1.38
N TYR A 206 -6.46 17.14 -1.73
CA TYR A 206 -5.91 16.18 -0.77
C TYR A 206 -4.97 16.87 0.24
N GLY A 207 -5.04 16.45 1.50
CA GLY A 207 -4.29 17.05 2.61
C GLY A 207 -4.71 18.47 3.05
N ILE A 208 -5.41 19.26 2.23
CA ILE A 208 -5.94 20.59 2.59
C ILE A 208 -7.42 20.52 2.98
N LYS A 209 -8.24 19.88 2.13
CA LYS A 209 -9.66 19.61 2.39
C LYS A 209 -9.89 18.18 2.87
N ALA A 210 -8.97 17.27 2.53
CA ALA A 210 -9.01 15.86 2.88
C ALA A 210 -8.18 15.51 4.14
N GLU A 211 -7.54 16.47 4.81
CA GLU A 211 -6.85 16.17 6.08
C GLU A 211 -7.88 15.52 6.99
N MET A 212 -7.71 14.23 7.28
CA MET A 212 -8.61 13.45 8.12
C MET A 212 -8.83 14.25 9.40
N GLN A 213 -9.99 14.92 9.52
CA GLN A 213 -10.13 15.84 10.64
C GLN A 213 -10.40 14.99 11.86
N PHE A 214 -9.45 14.89 12.78
CA PHE A 214 -9.68 14.16 14.03
C PHE A 214 -10.53 15.05 14.95
N GLU A 215 -11.66 14.54 15.45
CA GLU A 215 -12.36 15.24 16.54
C GLU A 215 -11.42 15.35 17.75
N LYS A 216 -11.44 16.50 18.42
CA LYS A 216 -10.61 16.78 19.61
C LYS A 216 -11.15 16.08 20.84
#